data_AF-A0A2V1B536-F1
#
_entry.id   AF-A0A2V1B536-F1
#
_cell.length_a   1.000
_cell.length_b   1.000
_cell.length_c   1.000
_cell.angle_alpha   90.00
_cell.angle_beta   90.00
_cell.angle_gamma   90.00
#
_symmetry.space_group_name_H-M   'P 1'
#
loop_
_entity.id
_entity.type
_entity.pdbx_description
1 polymer ?
#
loop_
_entity_poly.entity_id
_entity_poly.type
_entity_poly.pdbx_seq_one_letter_code
_entity_poly.pdbx_strand_id
1 'polypeptide(L)'
;LSLPLVRSTTWSQDVPEKLKQIVRTVVDHVYGKNAPGLSIESYRMCWDAVTPNQDWIISPHPAAKGLYIAGGGSFHSWKFLPTIGKYITQVLKGQLPAEQAEKWAWDRKNEDAACEMYIPQNDLKGFGG
;
A
#
# COMPACT_ATOMS: atom_id res chain seq x y z
N LEU A 1 20.78 15.01 -21.60
CA LEU A 1 20.60 13.54 -21.43
C LEU A 1 19.18 13.28 -20.97
N SER A 2 18.22 13.12 -21.90
CA SER A 2 16.87 12.69 -21.57
C SER A 2 16.89 11.18 -21.38
N LEU A 3 16.76 10.72 -20.14
CA LEU A 3 16.53 9.30 -19.89
C LEU A 3 15.19 8.92 -20.55
N PRO A 4 15.10 7.77 -21.23
CA PRO A 4 13.82 7.32 -21.78
C PRO A 4 12.84 7.14 -20.63
N LEU A 5 11.59 7.57 -20.83
CA LEU A 5 10.49 7.30 -19.90
C LEU A 5 10.50 5.80 -19.65
N VAL A 6 10.73 5.38 -18.40
CA VAL A 6 10.59 3.97 -18.03
C VAL A 6 9.15 3.60 -18.38
N ARG A 7 8.97 2.83 -19.45
CA ARG A 7 7.69 2.21 -19.76
C ARG A 7 7.40 1.31 -18.57
N SER A 8 6.48 1.77 -17.72
CA SER A 8 6.10 1.08 -16.50
C SER A 8 5.62 -0.32 -16.87
N THR A 9 6.43 -1.35 -16.58
CA THR A 9 6.05 -2.76 -16.69
C THR A 9 5.15 -3.18 -15.53
N THR A 10 4.46 -2.23 -14.91
CA THR A 10 3.45 -2.51 -13.89
C THR A 10 2.20 -3.00 -14.59
N TRP A 11 1.58 -4.06 -14.08
CA TRP A 11 0.20 -4.39 -14.42
C TRP A 11 -0.68 -3.15 -14.28
N SER A 12 -0.97 -2.47 -15.39
CA SER A 12 -1.77 -1.26 -15.44
C SER A 12 -3.10 -1.60 -16.08
N GLN A 13 -4.11 -1.84 -15.25
CA GLN A 13 -5.48 -1.71 -15.70
C GLN A 13 -5.76 -0.22 -15.92
N ASP A 14 -6.52 0.11 -16.95
CA ASP A 14 -7.02 1.46 -17.14
C ASP A 14 -7.83 1.89 -15.92
N VAL A 15 -7.62 3.12 -15.47
CA VAL A 15 -8.36 3.66 -14.32
C VAL A 15 -9.81 3.91 -14.75
N PRO A 16 -10.83 3.36 -14.05
CA PRO A 16 -12.23 3.61 -14.36
C PRO A 16 -12.59 5.10 -14.34
N GLU A 17 -13.47 5.53 -15.25
CA GLU A 17 -13.80 6.96 -15.41
C GLU A 17 -14.40 7.58 -14.14
N LYS A 18 -15.19 6.80 -13.39
CA LYS A 18 -15.74 7.24 -12.10
C LYS A 18 -14.65 7.60 -11.09
N LEU A 19 -13.53 6.87 -11.07
CA LEU A 19 -12.39 7.20 -10.20
C LEU A 19 -11.66 8.46 -10.71
N LYS A 20 -11.49 8.62 -12.03
CA LYS A 20 -10.92 9.84 -12.61
C LYS A 20 -11.75 11.07 -12.28
N GLN A 21 -13.08 10.94 -12.29
CA GLN A 21 -13.99 12.02 -11.91
C GLN A 21 -13.83 12.43 -10.44
N ILE A 22 -13.67 11.47 -9.53
CA ILE A 22 -13.38 11.76 -8.11
C ILE A 22 -12.08 12.56 -7.97
N VAL A 23 -11.03 12.18 -8.69
CA VAL A 23 -9.75 12.94 -8.68
C VAL A 23 -9.96 14.37 -9.15
N ARG A 24 -10.70 14.59 -10.25
CA ARG A 24 -11.01 15.95 -10.75
C ARG A 24 -11.75 16.77 -9.70
N THR A 25 -12.74 16.17 -9.04
CA THR A 25 -13.47 16.82 -7.94
C THR A 25 -12.53 17.21 -6.79
N VAL A 26 -11.64 16.32 -6.36
CA VAL A 26 -10.68 16.64 -5.28
C VAL A 26 -9.72 17.75 -5.69
N VAL A 27 -9.20 17.72 -6.92
CA VAL A 27 -8.32 18.77 -7.44
C VAL A 27 -9.02 20.14 -7.41
N ASP A 28 -10.28 20.22 -7.85
CA ASP A 28 -11.07 21.46 -7.81
C ASP A 28 -11.33 21.93 -6.38
N HIS A 29 -11.65 21.03 -5.44
CA HIS A 29 -11.89 21.40 -4.04
C HIS A 29 -10.61 21.84 -3.30
N VAL A 30 -9.47 21.21 -3.60
CA VAL A 30 -8.19 21.51 -2.93
C VAL A 30 -7.56 22.79 -3.48
N TYR A 31 -7.54 22.94 -4.81
CA TYR A 31 -6.83 24.05 -5.46
C TYR A 31 -7.76 25.17 -5.94
N GLY A 32 -8.96 24.83 -6.41
CA GLY A 32 -9.95 25.78 -6.91
C GLY A 32 -9.36 26.86 -7.82
N LYS A 33 -9.64 28.12 -7.50
CA LYS A 33 -9.15 29.29 -8.26
C LYS A 33 -7.65 29.56 -8.11
N ASN A 34 -6.95 28.88 -7.20
CA ASN A 34 -5.53 29.13 -6.91
C ASN A 34 -4.57 28.42 -7.88
N ALA A 35 -5.07 27.50 -8.71
CA ALA A 35 -4.28 26.82 -9.73
C ALA A 35 -5.03 26.78 -11.09
N PRO A 36 -5.26 27.95 -11.72
CA PRO A 36 -5.95 27.99 -13.01
C PRO A 36 -5.12 27.26 -14.07
N GLY A 37 -5.77 26.35 -14.82
CA GLY A 37 -5.13 25.60 -15.90
C GLY A 37 -4.39 24.32 -15.46
N LEU A 38 -4.52 23.89 -14.20
CA LEU A 38 -3.99 22.60 -13.75
C LEU A 38 -4.71 21.44 -14.48
N SER A 39 -3.96 20.70 -15.29
CA SER A 39 -4.45 19.52 -16.01
C SER A 39 -3.80 18.24 -15.50
N ILE A 40 -4.57 17.15 -15.40
CA ILE A 40 -4.05 15.83 -15.04
C ILE A 40 -3.44 15.17 -16.29
N GLU A 41 -2.13 14.93 -16.27
CA GLU A 41 -1.40 14.36 -17.43
C GLU A 41 -1.61 12.85 -17.60
N SER A 42 -1.74 12.11 -16.50
CA SER A 42 -1.91 10.66 -16.52
C SER A 42 -2.61 10.13 -15.28
N TYR A 43 -3.16 8.92 -15.41
CA TYR A 43 -3.78 8.18 -14.32
C TYR A 43 -3.14 6.80 -14.21
N ARG A 44 -2.93 6.31 -12.98
CA ARG A 44 -2.44 4.96 -12.72
C ARG A 44 -3.14 4.35 -11.52
N MET A 45 -3.35 3.03 -11.56
CA MET A 45 -3.66 2.27 -10.36
C MET A 45 -2.39 2.04 -9.53
N CYS A 46 -2.53 2.07 -8.21
CA CYS A 46 -1.49 1.67 -7.27
C CYS A 46 -2.08 0.62 -6.34
N TRP A 47 -1.40 -0.53 -6.25
CA TRP A 47 -1.86 -1.68 -5.47
C TRP A 47 -1.07 -1.79 -4.17
N ASP A 48 -1.76 -2.18 -3.11
CA ASP A 48 -1.17 -2.58 -1.83
C ASP A 48 -2.05 -3.67 -1.20
N ALA A 49 -1.50 -4.39 -0.22
CA ALA A 49 -2.22 -5.34 0.60
C ALA A 49 -2.50 -4.72 1.98
N VAL A 50 -3.78 -4.69 2.36
CA VAL A 50 -4.24 -4.15 3.64
C VAL A 50 -4.45 -5.30 4.63
N THR A 51 -3.95 -5.13 5.85
CA THR A 51 -4.23 -5.99 7.00
C THR A 51 -5.35 -5.36 7.84
N PRO A 52 -6.20 -6.14 8.54
CA PRO A 52 -7.30 -5.57 9.32
C PRO A 52 -6.83 -4.58 10.39
N ASN A 53 -5.76 -4.92 11.13
CA ASN A 53 -5.15 -4.05 12.15
C ASN A 53 -4.21 -2.98 11.57
N GLN A 54 -4.00 -2.98 10.25
CA GLN A 54 -3.13 -2.07 9.52
C GLN A 54 -1.63 -2.17 9.89
N ASP A 55 -1.22 -3.18 10.67
CA ASP A 55 0.19 -3.49 10.90
C ASP A 55 0.77 -4.41 9.83
N TRP A 56 2.11 -4.42 9.71
CA TRP A 56 2.81 -5.33 8.81
C TRP A 56 2.63 -6.80 9.18
N ILE A 57 2.89 -7.66 8.19
CA ILE A 57 3.20 -9.07 8.40
C ILE A 57 4.68 -9.25 8.06
N ILE A 58 5.53 -9.31 9.10
CA ILE A 58 6.98 -9.57 8.97
C ILE A 58 7.33 -10.75 9.84
N SER A 59 7.24 -11.96 9.29
CA SER A 59 7.28 -13.19 10.07
C SER A 59 7.73 -14.40 9.25
N PRO A 60 8.24 -15.47 9.88
CA PRO A 60 8.38 -16.76 9.22
C PRO A 60 6.99 -17.35 8.91
N HIS A 61 6.86 -18.05 7.79
CA HIS A 61 5.62 -18.72 7.43
C HIS A 61 5.44 -20.00 8.29
N PRO A 62 4.30 -20.21 8.96
CA PRO A 62 4.15 -21.26 9.98
C PRO A 62 4.24 -22.68 9.40
N ALA A 63 3.81 -22.87 8.15
CA ALA A 63 3.77 -24.18 7.51
C ALA A 63 4.93 -24.43 6.52
N ALA A 64 5.84 -23.47 6.33
CA ALA A 64 6.88 -23.57 5.29
C ALA A 64 8.24 -23.12 5.83
N LYS A 65 9.11 -24.09 6.13
CA LYS A 65 10.46 -23.83 6.64
C LYS A 65 11.27 -23.04 5.62
N GLY A 66 11.86 -21.93 6.06
CA GLY A 66 12.71 -21.07 5.22
C GLY A 66 11.93 -20.06 4.36
N LEU A 67 10.58 -20.07 4.41
CA LEU A 67 9.76 -19.02 3.81
C LEU A 67 9.48 -17.93 4.85
N TYR A 68 9.63 -16.68 4.43
CA TYR A 68 9.36 -15.49 5.25
C TYR A 68 8.42 -14.57 4.50
N ILE A 69 7.55 -13.91 5.25
CA ILE A 69 6.61 -12.91 4.74
C ILE A 69 7.12 -11.53 5.15
N ALA A 70 7.08 -10.59 4.23
CA ALA A 70 7.28 -9.17 4.45
C ALA A 70 6.24 -8.41 3.61
N GLY A 71 5.06 -8.19 4.18
CA GLY A 71 3.91 -7.63 3.48
C GLY A 71 2.91 -6.96 4.41
N GLY A 72 1.68 -6.74 3.93
CA GLY A 72 0.65 -6.02 4.68
C GLY A 72 0.97 -4.54 4.79
N GLY A 73 1.26 -3.90 3.66
CA GLY A 73 1.75 -2.52 3.62
C GLY A 73 0.73 -1.49 4.12
N SER A 74 -0.56 -1.82 4.01
CA SER A 74 -1.70 -1.05 4.52
C SER A 74 -1.62 0.43 4.15
N PHE A 75 -1.15 0.74 2.93
CA PHE A 75 -0.99 2.06 2.31
C PHE A 75 -0.16 3.10 3.10
N HIS A 76 0.60 2.68 4.10
CA HIS A 76 1.42 3.59 4.91
C HIS A 76 2.89 3.15 5.02
N SER A 77 3.26 2.05 4.36
CA SER A 77 4.60 1.44 4.51
C SER A 77 5.72 2.14 3.74
N TRP A 78 5.38 2.92 2.71
CA TRP A 78 6.40 3.58 1.86
C TRP A 78 7.33 4.51 2.65
N LYS A 79 6.82 5.20 3.67
CA LYS A 79 7.64 6.10 4.52
C LYS A 79 8.73 5.37 5.32
N PHE A 80 8.61 4.05 5.47
CA PHE A 80 9.58 3.20 6.18
C PHE A 80 10.59 2.54 5.24
N LEU A 81 10.57 2.87 3.94
CA LEU A 81 11.52 2.33 2.96
C LEU A 81 12.99 2.37 3.44
N PRO A 82 13.49 3.44 4.10
CA PRO A 82 14.88 3.48 4.55
C PRO A 82 15.18 2.58 5.76
N THR A 83 14.17 2.16 6.53
CA THR A 83 14.36 1.50 7.83
C THR A 83 13.85 0.07 7.88
N ILE A 84 12.86 -0.29 7.06
CA ILE A 84 12.16 -1.56 7.16
C ILE A 84 13.06 -2.79 6.93
N GLY A 85 14.08 -2.65 6.08
CA GLY A 85 15.07 -3.70 5.82
C GLY A 85 15.82 -4.18 7.06
N LYS A 86 16.03 -3.30 8.05
CA LYS A 86 16.63 -3.66 9.34
C LYS A 86 15.78 -4.70 10.08
N TYR A 87 14.47 -4.48 10.16
CA TYR A 87 13.55 -5.37 10.87
C TYR A 87 13.38 -6.70 10.14
N ILE A 88 13.26 -6.67 8.81
CA ILE A 88 13.21 -7.88 7.99
C ILE A 88 14.46 -8.74 8.23
N THR A 89 15.65 -8.11 8.27
CA THR A 89 16.90 -8.81 8.57
C THR A 89 16.93 -9.40 9.98
N GLN A 90 16.36 -8.70 10.97
CA GLN A 90 16.23 -9.22 12.33
C GLN A 90 15.33 -10.45 12.39
N VAL A 91 14.22 -10.48 11.64
CA VAL A 91 13.36 -11.67 11.54
C VAL A 91 14.12 -12.85 10.93
N LEU A 92 14.84 -12.63 9.82
CA LEU A 92 15.65 -13.67 9.18
C LEU A 92 16.71 -14.27 10.12
N LYS A 93 17.25 -13.47 11.05
CA LYS A 93 18.27 -13.89 12.02
C LYS A 93 17.71 -14.37 13.36
N GLY A 94 16.40 -14.32 13.58
CA GLY A 94 15.79 -14.62 14.89
C GLY A 94 16.16 -13.61 15.98
N GLN A 95 16.37 -12.35 15.60
CA GLN A 95 16.83 -11.25 16.46
C GLN A 95 15.80 -10.11 16.60
N LEU A 96 14.59 -10.28 16.06
CA LEU A 96 13.53 -9.30 16.23
C LEU A 96 13.06 -9.34 17.70
N PRO A 97 12.92 -8.20 18.40
CA PRO A 97 12.47 -8.23 19.78
C PRO A 97 11.03 -8.75 19.89
N ALA A 98 10.71 -9.37 21.03
CA ALA A 98 9.49 -10.15 21.21
C ALA A 98 8.21 -9.35 20.95
N GLU A 99 8.17 -8.09 21.38
CA GLU A 99 7.03 -7.19 21.17
C GLU A 99 6.73 -6.99 19.67
N GLN A 100 7.75 -6.70 18.85
CA GLN A 100 7.57 -6.57 17.40
C GLN A 100 7.27 -7.92 16.74
N ALA A 101 7.89 -9.00 17.22
CA ALA A 101 7.67 -10.34 16.69
C ALA A 101 6.21 -10.79 16.88
N GLU A 102 5.62 -10.52 18.04
CA GLU A 102 4.20 -10.76 18.32
C GLU A 102 3.32 -9.82 17.48
N LYS A 103 3.66 -8.53 17.44
CA LYS A 103 2.90 -7.51 16.72
C LYS A 103 2.87 -7.72 15.20
N TRP A 104 3.89 -8.34 14.60
CA TRP A 104 3.96 -8.58 13.16
C TRP A 104 3.87 -10.06 12.79
N ALA A 105 3.47 -10.91 13.73
CA ALA A 105 3.29 -12.33 13.52
C ALA A 105 2.24 -12.62 12.44
N TRP A 106 2.38 -13.78 11.80
CA TRP A 106 1.42 -14.28 10.82
C TRP A 106 0.03 -14.47 11.44
N ASP A 107 -0.01 -15.05 12.63
CA ASP A 107 -1.18 -15.45 13.40
C ASP A 107 -1.55 -14.45 14.53
N ARG A 108 -1.03 -13.22 14.43
CA ARG A 108 -1.36 -12.15 15.39
C ARG A 108 -2.86 -11.87 15.42
N LYS A 109 -3.31 -11.29 16.53
CA LYS A 109 -4.66 -10.75 16.63
C LYS A 109 -4.88 -9.60 15.65
N ASN A 110 -6.03 -9.63 14.98
CA ASN A 110 -6.47 -8.59 14.05
C ASN A 110 -7.36 -7.57 14.77
N GLU A 111 -6.92 -7.10 15.93
CA GLU A 111 -7.61 -6.11 16.77
C GLU A 111 -6.94 -4.73 16.56
N ASP A 112 -7.63 -3.66 16.93
CA ASP A 112 -7.08 -2.29 16.99
C ASP A 112 -6.65 -1.65 15.66
N ALA A 113 -7.51 -1.74 14.64
CA ALA A 113 -7.28 -1.00 13.39
C ALA A 113 -7.14 0.52 13.65
N ALA A 114 -6.06 1.13 13.15
CA ALA A 114 -5.85 2.56 13.34
C ALA A 114 -6.98 3.42 12.76
N CYS A 115 -7.63 2.94 11.68
CA CYS A 115 -8.78 3.64 11.09
C CYS A 115 -9.57 2.74 10.13
N GLU A 116 -10.72 2.20 10.56
CA GLU A 116 -11.54 1.26 9.78
C GLU A 116 -11.98 1.79 8.41
N MET A 117 -12.10 3.11 8.26
CA MET A 117 -12.49 3.74 6.98
C MET A 117 -11.50 3.49 5.83
N TYR A 118 -10.26 3.09 6.12
CA TYR A 118 -9.26 2.77 5.09
C TYR A 118 -9.34 1.33 4.58
N ILE A 119 -10.20 0.49 5.16
CA ILE A 119 -10.45 -0.84 4.62
C ILE A 119 -11.19 -0.70 3.28
N PRO A 120 -10.67 -1.27 2.18
CA PRO A 120 -11.33 -1.18 0.88
C PRO A 120 -12.74 -1.80 0.92
N GLN A 121 -13.76 -1.02 0.55
CA GLN A 121 -15.16 -1.47 0.54
C GLN A 121 -15.71 -1.79 -0.86
N ASN A 122 -14.97 -1.44 -1.91
CA ASN A 122 -15.41 -1.59 -3.29
C ASN A 122 -14.46 -2.48 -4.07
N ASP A 123 -15.01 -3.28 -4.99
CA ASP A 123 -14.25 -4.03 -5.99
C ASP A 123 -14.21 -3.26 -7.31
N LEU A 124 -13.14 -3.43 -8.10
CA LEU A 124 -13.00 -2.75 -9.39
C LEU A 124 -14.13 -3.09 -10.37
N LYS A 125 -14.71 -4.31 -10.32
CA LYS A 125 -15.86 -4.70 -11.16
C LYS A 125 -17.06 -3.78 -10.96
N GLY A 126 -17.23 -3.21 -9.75
CA GLY A 126 -18.30 -2.28 -9.44
C GLY A 126 -18.18 -0.92 -10.16
N PHE A 127 -17.07 -0.65 -10.83
CA PHE A 127 -16.81 0.58 -11.57
C PHE A 127 -16.94 0.44 -13.09
N GLY A 128 -17.38 -0.72 -13.60
CA GLY A 128 -17.70 -0.93 -15.01
C GLY A 128 -16.48 -1.25 -15.90
N GLY A 129 -15.57 -2.09 -15.41
CA GLY A 129 -14.45 -2.64 -16.19
C GLY A 129 -14.84 -3.83 -17.05
#